data_AF-A0A9D7N9S2-F1
#
_entry.id   AF-A0A9D7N9S2-F1
#
_cell.length_a   1.000
_cell.length_b   1.000
_cell.length_c   1.000
_cell.angle_alpha   90.00
_cell.angle_beta   90.00
_cell.angle_gamma   90.00
#
_symmetry.space_group_name_H-M   'P 1'
#
loop_
_entity.id
_entity.type
_entity.pdbx_description
1 polymer ?
#
loop_
_entity_poly.entity_id
_entity_poly.type
_entity_poly.pdbx_seq_one_letter_code
_entity_poly.pdbx_strand_id
1 'polypeptide(L)'
;MPGKQILVELSFFGAPPDLDNRIFQLRLNGYYPILAHPERYAYYLGNIKELERIRDLGCDLQVNILSLTGYYGSPTAKWAKTLIEKGMVSYLGTDMHNERHLQALQNALRQKDVLKIIQRNTFKNKDLFNQ
;
A
#
# COMPACT_ATOMS: atom_id res chain seq x y z
N MET A 1 -3.01 -10.32 10.70
CA MET A 1 -1.78 -10.89 10.07
C MET A 1 -0.88 -11.42 11.19
N PRO A 2 0.15 -12.24 10.89
CA PRO A 2 1.12 -12.67 11.89
C PRO A 2 1.73 -11.50 12.67
N GLY A 3 2.29 -11.75 13.86
CA GLY A 3 3.04 -10.72 14.60
C GLY A 3 2.24 -9.47 15.02
N LYS A 4 0.93 -9.59 15.31
CA LYS A 4 0.02 -8.46 15.63
C LYS A 4 -0.08 -7.40 14.52
N GLN A 5 0.25 -7.75 13.28
CA GLN A 5 0.05 -6.87 12.14
C GLN A 5 -1.42 -6.85 11.74
N ILE A 6 -1.95 -5.67 11.43
CA ILE A 6 -3.35 -5.48 11.02
C ILE A 6 -3.42 -4.62 9.77
N LEU A 7 -4.26 -5.02 8.83
CA LEU A 7 -4.55 -4.23 7.64
C LEU A 7 -5.67 -3.26 7.97
N VAL A 8 -5.48 -1.98 7.65
CA VAL A 8 -6.46 -0.92 7.86
C VAL A 8 -6.85 -0.35 6.50
N GLU A 9 -8.15 -0.36 6.22
CA GLU A 9 -8.72 0.19 4.99
C GLU A 9 -9.59 1.41 5.33
N LEU A 10 -9.52 2.44 4.50
CA LEU A 10 -10.28 3.68 4.62
C LEU A 10 -11.37 3.78 3.55
N SER A 11 -12.34 4.66 3.81
CA SER A 11 -13.32 5.06 2.80
C SER A 11 -12.64 5.77 1.63
N PHE A 12 -13.12 5.49 0.41
CA PHE A 12 -12.69 6.21 -0.80
C PHE A 12 -13.18 7.66 -0.84
N PHE A 13 -14.23 8.00 -0.07
CA PHE A 13 -14.78 9.36 -0.03
C PHE A 13 -13.93 10.33 0.79
N GLY A 14 -13.22 9.84 1.80
CA GLY A 14 -12.40 10.67 2.68
C GLY A 14 -11.77 9.86 3.81
N ALA A 15 -10.62 10.34 4.29
CA ALA A 15 -10.02 9.79 5.49
C ALA A 15 -10.89 10.11 6.71
N PRO A 16 -10.97 9.20 7.70
CA PRO A 16 -11.62 9.51 8.97
C PRO A 16 -10.87 10.66 9.67
N PRO A 17 -11.57 11.68 10.21
CA PRO A 17 -10.92 12.84 10.84
C PRO A 17 -9.99 12.49 12.01
N ASP A 18 -10.23 11.35 12.66
CA ASP A 18 -9.49 10.87 13.82
C ASP A 18 -8.53 9.71 13.48
N LEU A 19 -8.17 9.53 12.20
CA LEU A 19 -7.30 8.45 11.73
C LEU A 19 -5.99 8.35 12.54
N ASP A 20 -5.38 9.49 12.84
CA ASP A 20 -4.12 9.58 13.57
C ASP A 20 -4.21 8.98 14.96
N ASN A 21 -5.26 9.38 15.68
CA ASN A 21 -5.55 8.87 17.01
C ASN A 21 -5.83 7.38 16.95
N ARG A 22 -6.55 6.89 15.93
CA ARG A 22 -6.80 5.45 15.76
C ARG A 22 -5.51 4.68 15.53
N ILE A 23 -4.63 5.16 14.64
CA ILE A 23 -3.32 4.54 14.40
C ILE A 23 -2.49 4.53 15.68
N PHE A 24 -2.41 5.66 16.38
CA PHE A 24 -1.68 5.78 17.63
C PHE A 24 -2.19 4.81 18.70
N GLN A 25 -3.52 4.69 18.86
CA GLN A 25 -4.11 3.73 19.79
C GLN A 25 -3.79 2.28 19.40
N LEU A 26 -3.82 1.94 18.12
CA LEU A 26 -3.42 0.60 17.65
C LEU A 26 -1.96 0.30 18.03
N ARG A 27 -1.05 1.26 17.83
CA ARG A 27 0.35 1.14 18.24
C ARG A 27 0.51 0.98 19.74
N LEU A 28 -0.17 1.79 20.55
CA LEU A 28 -0.15 1.69 22.01
C LEU A 28 -0.62 0.31 22.50
N ASN A 29 -1.60 -0.29 21.82
CA ASN A 29 -2.10 -1.63 22.12
C ASN A 29 -1.20 -2.76 21.55
N GLY A 30 -0.03 -2.42 21.00
CA GLY A 30 0.96 -3.36 20.49
C GLY A 30 0.64 -3.93 19.11
N TYR A 31 -0.31 -3.36 18.37
CA TYR A 31 -0.57 -3.70 16.97
C TYR A 31 0.34 -2.92 16.03
N TYR A 32 0.62 -3.51 14.86
CA TYR A 32 1.42 -2.89 13.80
C TYR A 32 0.50 -2.65 12.59
N PRO A 33 -0.13 -1.46 12.49
CA PRO A 33 -1.06 -1.18 11.42
C PRO A 33 -0.35 -1.04 10.07
N ILE A 34 -1.04 -1.49 9.03
CA ILE A 34 -0.63 -1.38 7.63
C ILE A 34 -1.79 -0.73 6.88
N LEU A 35 -1.59 0.46 6.32
CA LEU A 35 -2.60 1.13 5.51
C LEU A 35 -2.67 0.47 4.12
N ALA A 36 -3.84 -0.08 3.81
CA ALA A 36 -4.12 -0.72 2.54
C ALA A 36 -4.22 0.32 1.42
N HIS A 37 -3.52 0.03 0.32
CA HIS A 37 -3.58 0.70 -0.98
C HIS A 37 -3.84 2.22 -0.93
N PRO A 38 -3.01 3.01 -0.19
CA PRO A 38 -3.20 4.45 -0.07
C PRO A 38 -3.09 5.18 -1.41
N GLU A 39 -2.45 4.56 -2.41
CA GLU A 39 -2.36 5.09 -3.76
C GLU A 39 -3.72 5.22 -4.45
N ARG A 40 -4.73 4.46 -4.01
CA ARG A 40 -6.08 4.46 -4.57
C ARG A 40 -6.99 5.53 -3.96
N TYR A 41 -6.57 6.19 -2.89
CA TYR A 41 -7.34 7.26 -2.28
C TYR A 41 -7.06 8.60 -2.96
N ALA A 42 -8.08 9.13 -3.64
CA ALA A 42 -7.96 10.36 -4.42
C ALA A 42 -7.45 11.55 -3.58
N TYR A 43 -7.82 11.60 -2.30
CA TYR A 43 -7.40 12.65 -1.35
C TYR A 43 -5.93 12.55 -0.90
N TYR A 44 -5.25 11.43 -1.15
CA TYR A 44 -3.80 11.32 -0.93
C TYR A 44 -2.98 11.49 -2.22
N LEU A 45 -3.61 11.55 -3.40
CA LEU A 45 -2.90 11.72 -4.66
C LEU A 45 -2.09 13.02 -4.65
N GLY A 46 -0.77 12.90 -4.79
CA GLY A 46 0.15 14.04 -4.77
C GLY A 46 0.44 14.63 -3.39
N ASN A 47 -0.23 14.14 -2.33
CA ASN A 47 -0.04 14.63 -0.97
C ASN A 47 0.84 13.65 -0.16
N ILE A 48 2.15 13.71 -0.39
CA ILE A 48 3.08 12.82 0.31
C ILE A 48 3.15 13.10 1.81
N LYS A 49 2.97 14.35 2.22
CA LYS A 49 3.13 14.77 3.61
C LYS A 49 2.14 14.07 4.54
N GLU A 50 0.91 13.87 4.10
CA GLU A 50 -0.08 13.11 4.87
C GLU A 50 0.33 11.64 5.04
N LEU A 51 0.91 11.03 4.00
CA LEU A 51 1.38 9.65 4.08
C LEU A 51 2.67 9.52 4.91
N GLU A 52 3.55 10.53 4.88
CA GLU A 52 4.70 10.64 5.80
C GLU A 52 4.22 10.69 7.25
N ARG A 53 3.25 11.56 7.55
CA ARG A 53 2.65 11.68 8.88
C ARG A 53 2.05 10.35 9.37
N ILE A 54 1.36 9.61 8.50
CA ILE A 54 0.82 8.27 8.80
C ILE A 54 1.95 7.26 9.11
N ARG A 55 3.06 7.31 8.36
CA ARG A 55 4.22 6.45 8.61
C ARG A 55 4.94 6.78 9.92
N ASP A 56 5.07 8.07 10.24
CA ASP A 56 5.70 8.54 11.47
C ASP A 56 4.93 8.09 12.72
N LEU A 57 3.61 7.92 12.60
CA LEU A 57 2.77 7.28 13.63
C LEU A 57 2.96 5.75 13.72
N GLY A 58 3.85 5.16 12.93
CA GLY A 58 4.16 3.73 12.94
C GLY A 58 3.21 2.89 12.08
N CYS A 59 2.53 3.47 11.10
CA CYS A 59 1.69 2.75 10.15
C CYS A 59 2.45 2.48 8.85
N ASP A 60 2.72 1.21 8.55
CA ASP A 60 3.35 0.82 7.28
C ASP A 60 2.36 1.03 6.11
N LEU A 61 2.86 1.20 4.89
CA LEU A 61 2.01 1.32 3.69
C LEU A 61 2.10 0.07 2.82
N GLN A 62 0.96 -0.36 2.28
CA GLN A 62 0.87 -1.44 1.30
C GLN A 62 0.31 -0.93 -0.02
N VAL A 63 1.03 -1.11 -1.14
CA VAL A 63 0.55 -0.72 -2.49
C VAL A 63 0.08 -1.92 -3.29
N ASN A 64 -0.97 -1.78 -4.08
CA ASN A 64 -1.44 -2.87 -4.94
C ASN A 64 -0.54 -3.04 -6.16
N ILE A 65 -0.21 -4.28 -6.51
CA ILE A 65 0.61 -4.59 -7.70
C ILE A 65 -0.08 -4.08 -8.98
N LEU A 66 -1.41 -4.22 -9.07
CA LEU A 66 -2.18 -3.72 -10.21
C LEU A 66 -2.15 -2.19 -10.33
N SER A 67 -1.91 -1.46 -9.23
CA SER A 67 -1.72 -0.01 -9.29
C SER A 67 -0.48 0.35 -10.09
N LEU A 68 0.54 -0.51 -10.21
CA LEU A 68 1.78 -0.20 -10.95
C LEU A 68 1.62 -0.18 -12.48
N THR A 69 0.55 -0.73 -13.02
CA THR A 69 0.35 -0.83 -14.48
C THR A 69 -0.44 0.34 -15.05
N GLY A 70 -1.53 0.73 -14.38
CA GLY A 70 -2.57 1.61 -14.92
C GLY A 70 -3.99 1.07 -14.78
N TYR A 71 -4.16 -0.12 -14.18
CA TYR A 71 -5.48 -0.74 -13.97
C TYR A 71 -6.48 0.18 -13.26
N TYR A 72 -6.03 0.97 -12.28
CA TYR A 72 -6.84 1.95 -11.56
C TYR A 72 -6.67 3.39 -12.08
N GLY A 73 -6.19 3.55 -13.32
CA GLY A 73 -5.95 4.84 -13.96
C GLY A 73 -4.50 5.33 -13.87
N SER A 74 -4.14 6.20 -14.82
CA SER A 74 -2.78 6.78 -14.95
C SER A 74 -2.33 7.58 -13.71
N PRO A 75 -3.18 8.41 -13.06
CA PRO A 75 -2.78 9.12 -11.84
C PRO A 75 -2.38 8.17 -10.71
N THR A 76 -3.20 7.13 -10.46
CA THR A 76 -2.93 6.09 -9.47
C THR A 76 -1.62 5.38 -9.75
N ALA A 77 -1.35 5.04 -11.01
CA ALA A 77 -0.10 4.35 -11.37
C ALA A 77 1.15 5.20 -11.20
N LYS A 78 1.10 6.48 -11.60
CA LYS A 78 2.19 7.41 -11.34
C LYS A 78 2.41 7.57 -9.85
N TRP A 79 1.34 7.72 -9.08
CA TRP A 79 1.44 7.90 -7.64
C TRP A 79 1.99 6.67 -6.92
N ALA A 80 1.54 5.47 -7.27
CA ALA A 80 2.06 4.21 -6.77
C ALA A 80 3.58 4.09 -6.99
N LYS A 81 4.05 4.43 -8.21
CA LYS A 81 5.47 4.44 -8.56
C LYS A 81 6.24 5.47 -7.73
N THR A 82 5.72 6.70 -7.60
CA THR A 82 6.33 7.75 -6.76
C THR A 82 6.48 7.33 -5.31
N LEU A 83 5.46 6.69 -4.71
CA LEU A 83 5.52 6.22 -3.33
C LEU A 83 6.62 5.16 -3.15
N ILE A 84 6.75 4.22 -4.09
CA ILE A 84 7.80 3.21 -4.05
C ILE A 84 9.19 3.85 -4.22
N GLU A 85 9.36 4.72 -5.21
CA GLU A 85 10.63 5.41 -5.47
C GLU A 85 11.12 6.24 -4.29
N LYS A 86 10.19 6.78 -3.48
CA LYS A 86 10.50 7.52 -2.25
C LYS A 86 10.67 6.64 -1.02
N GLY A 87 10.64 5.31 -1.16
CA GLY A 87 10.81 4.38 -0.04
C GLY A 87 9.66 4.41 0.98
N MET A 88 8.47 4.81 0.55
CA MET A 88 7.28 4.92 1.42
C MET A 88 6.58 3.58 1.66
N VAL A 89 6.76 2.64 0.74
CA VAL A 89 5.98 1.40 0.68
C VAL A 89 6.72 0.26 1.35
N SER A 90 6.06 -0.39 2.31
CA SER A 90 6.62 -1.55 3.01
C SER A 90 6.16 -2.88 2.43
N TYR A 91 4.95 -2.93 1.87
CA TYR A 91 4.35 -4.15 1.33
C TYR A 91 3.75 -3.94 -0.05
N LEU A 92 3.69 -5.03 -0.81
CA LEU A 92 2.86 -5.16 -2.00
C LEU A 92 1.71 -6.13 -1.75
N GLY A 93 0.55 -5.84 -2.34
CA GLY A 93 -0.65 -6.67 -2.24
C GLY A 93 -1.30 -6.88 -3.60
N THR A 94 -2.08 -7.94 -3.74
CA THR A 94 -2.82 -8.21 -4.99
C THR A 94 -4.21 -7.58 -5.00
N ASP A 95 -4.85 -7.49 -3.83
CA ASP A 95 -6.25 -7.03 -3.67
C ASP A 95 -7.19 -7.72 -4.68
N MET A 96 -7.01 -9.04 -4.79
CA MET A 96 -7.67 -9.86 -5.79
C MET A 96 -9.02 -10.33 -5.27
N HIS A 97 -10.09 -9.96 -5.98
CA HIS A 97 -11.48 -10.31 -5.62
C HIS A 97 -12.21 -11.13 -6.69
N ASN A 98 -11.60 -11.29 -7.88
CA ASN A 98 -12.22 -12.03 -9.00
C ASN A 98 -11.17 -12.50 -10.01
N GLU A 99 -11.61 -13.33 -10.96
CA GLU A 99 -10.77 -13.89 -12.02
C GLU A 99 -10.20 -12.83 -12.98
N ARG A 100 -10.90 -11.70 -13.17
CA ARG A 100 -10.36 -10.58 -13.96
C ARG A 100 -9.13 -9.97 -13.31
N HIS A 101 -9.11 -9.85 -11.98
CA HIS A 101 -7.94 -9.37 -11.24
C HIS A 101 -6.77 -10.37 -11.37
N LEU A 102 -7.04 -11.67 -11.38
CA LEU A 102 -6.00 -12.70 -11.60
C LEU A 102 -5.36 -12.55 -12.98
N GLN A 103 -6.16 -12.43 -14.04
CA GLN A 103 -5.67 -12.25 -15.40
C GLN A 103 -4.87 -10.94 -15.55
N ALA A 104 -5.38 -9.85 -14.97
CA ALA A 104 -4.67 -8.57 -14.94
C ALA A 104 -3.34 -8.68 -14.20
N LEU A 105 -3.29 -9.42 -13.10
CA LEU A 105 -2.07 -9.61 -12.30
C LEU A 105 -1.03 -10.43 -13.06
N GLN A 106 -1.44 -11.51 -13.72
CA GLN A 106 -0.55 -12.31 -14.58
C GLN A 106 0.05 -11.44 -15.70
N ASN A 107 -0.75 -10.57 -16.30
CA ASN A 107 -0.27 -9.64 -17.31
C ASN A 107 0.68 -8.59 -16.71
N ALA A 108 0.36 -8.03 -15.54
CA ALA A 108 1.21 -7.08 -14.82
C ALA A 108 2.60 -7.67 -14.54
N LEU A 109 2.66 -8.91 -14.06
CA LEU A 109 3.90 -9.61 -13.75
C LEU A 109 4.72 -9.98 -14.99
N ARG A 110 4.17 -9.89 -16.20
CA ARG A 110 4.92 -10.02 -17.46
C ARG A 110 5.51 -8.69 -17.94
N GLN A 111 5.07 -7.56 -17.39
CA GLN A 111 5.59 -6.25 -17.76
C GLN A 111 6.96 -6.03 -17.11
N LYS A 112 7.97 -5.74 -17.95
CA LYS A 112 9.36 -5.61 -17.51
C LYS A 112 9.57 -4.46 -16.52
N ASP A 113 8.81 -3.38 -16.63
CA ASP A 113 8.88 -2.24 -15.72
C ASP A 113 8.34 -2.60 -14.32
N VAL A 114 7.19 -3.29 -14.24
CA VAL A 114 6.63 -3.79 -12.99
C VAL A 114 7.60 -4.76 -12.31
N LEU A 115 8.13 -5.74 -13.04
CA LEU A 115 9.12 -6.67 -12.49
C LEU A 115 10.37 -5.97 -11.97
N LYS A 116 10.88 -4.97 -12.70
CA LYS A 116 12.04 -4.18 -12.27
C LYS A 116 11.74 -3.43 -10.97
N ILE A 117 10.55 -2.85 -10.82
CA ILE A 117 10.14 -2.18 -9.58
C ILE A 117 10.13 -3.19 -8.43
N ILE A 118 9.53 -4.37 -8.63
CA ILE A 118 9.45 -5.40 -7.59
C ILE A 118 10.84 -5.91 -7.19
N GLN A 119 11.73 -6.14 -8.15
CA GLN A 119 13.05 -6.72 -7.91
C GLN A 119 14.08 -5.72 -7.36
N ARG A 120 13.97 -4.42 -7.69
CA ARG A 120 14.93 -3.39 -7.24
C ARG A 120 14.64 -2.87 -5.83
N ASN A 121 13.42 -3.07 -5.33
CA ASN A 121 13.00 -2.59 -4.02
C ASN A 121 12.91 -3.76 -3.04
N THR A 122 13.20 -3.49 -1.77
CA THR A 122 13.04 -4.49 -0.71
C THR A 122 11.71 -4.28 -0.03
N PHE A 123 10.79 -5.24 -0.18
CA PHE A 123 9.51 -5.26 0.52
C PHE A 123 9.55 -6.26 1.67
N LYS A 124 8.85 -5.95 2.76
CA LYS A 124 8.73 -6.79 3.95
C LYS A 124 7.85 -8.04 3.72
N ASN A 125 7.24 -8.21 2.54
CA ASN A 125 6.42 -9.37 2.19
C ASN A 125 7.11 -10.72 2.46
N LYS A 126 8.41 -10.82 2.22
CA LYS A 126 9.19 -12.05 2.43
C LYS A 126 9.32 -12.44 3.90
N ASP A 127 9.19 -11.48 4.81
CA ASP A 127 9.38 -11.66 6.25
C ASP A 127 8.03 -11.78 6.98
N LEU A 128 6.91 -11.69 6.26
CA LEU A 128 5.56 -11.59 6.84
C LEU A 128 5.12 -12.89 7.55
N PHE A 129 5.58 -14.05 7.07
CA PHE A 129 5.22 -15.37 7.60
C PHE A 129 6.38 -16.12 8.24
N ASN A 130 7.55 -15.48 8.36
CA ASN A 130 8.76 -16.07 8.94
C ASN A 130 9.00 -15.64 10.40
N GLN A 131 7.94 -15.17 11.09
CA GLN A 131 7.97 -14.65 12.46
C GLN A 131 7.35 -15.64 13.45
#